data_AF-A0A967L6B5-F1
#
_entry.id   AF-A0A967L6B5-F1
#
_cell.length_a   1.000
_cell.length_b   1.000
_cell.length_c   1.000
_cell.angle_alpha   90.00
_cell.angle_beta   90.00
_cell.angle_gamma   90.00
#
_symmetry.space_group_name_H-M   'P 1'
#
loop_
_entity.id
_entity.type
_entity.pdbx_description
1 polymer ?
#
loop_
_entity_poly.entity_id
_entity_poly.type
_entity_poly.pdbx_seq_one_letter_code
_entity_poly.pdbx_strand_id
1 'polypeptide(L)' 'TLSGLKHEVVQKLEAHRPATLGQASRISGITPAAITLLAAHLKAAARRRAS' A
#
# COMPACT_ATOMS: atom_id res chain seq x y z
N THR A 1 1.06 -8.83 8.49
CA THR A 1 0.85 -7.36 8.62
C THR A 1 1.91 -6.65 7.81
N LEU A 2 1.55 -5.55 7.12
CA LEU A 2 2.53 -4.73 6.40
C LEU A 2 3.28 -3.90 7.46
N SER A 3 4.42 -4.39 7.96
CA SER A 3 5.21 -3.70 9.00
C SER A 3 5.57 -2.29 8.55
N GLY A 4 4.93 -1.28 9.12
CA GLY A 4 5.12 0.13 8.81
C GLY A 4 3.87 0.89 8.38
N LEU A 5 2.76 0.21 8.04
CA LEU A 5 1.47 0.87 7.85
C LEU A 5 0.71 0.99 9.17
N LYS A 6 0.16 2.18 9.44
CA LYS A 6 -0.78 2.39 10.54
C LYS A 6 -2.06 1.59 10.30
N HIS A 7 -2.71 1.14 11.38
CA HIS A 7 -3.99 0.41 11.32
C HIS A 7 -5.05 1.15 10.49
N GLU A 8 -5.12 2.47 10.61
CA GLU A 8 -6.06 3.32 9.85
C GLU A 8 -5.84 3.21 8.33
N VAL A 9 -4.58 3.18 7.89
CA VAL A 9 -4.24 3.04 6.47
C VAL A 9 -4.67 1.67 5.96
N VAL A 10 -4.41 0.61 6.74
CA VAL A 10 -4.83 -0.75 6.39
C VAL A 10 -6.35 -0.83 6.26
N GLN A 11 -7.10 -0.32 7.24
CA GLN A 11 -8.56 -0.30 7.19
C GLN A 11 -9.09 0.45 5.97
N LYS A 12 -8.51 1.61 5.65
CA LYS A 12 -8.91 2.40 4.47
C LYS A 12 -8.65 1.66 3.16
N LEU A 13 -7.50 1.00 3.04
CA LEU A 13 -7.16 0.21 1.85
C LEU A 13 -8.06 -1.02 1.71
N GLU A 14 -8.36 -1.71 2.81
CA GLU A 14 -9.29 -2.85 2.83
C GLU A 14 -10.73 -2.45 2.47
N ALA A 15 -11.17 -1.27 2.91
CA ALA A 15 -12.50 -0.76 2.62
C ALA A 15 -12.67 -0.32 1.15
N HIS A 16 -11.66 0.37 0.58
CA HIS A 16 -11.76 0.91 -0.77
C HIS A 16 -11.25 -0.06 -1.85
N ARG A 17 -10.39 -1.03 -1.49
CA ARG A 17 -9.76 -2.00 -2.39
C ARG A 17 -9.26 -1.40 -3.72
N PRO A 18 -8.41 -0.36 -3.67
CA PRO A 18 -7.95 0.32 -4.88
C PRO A 18 -7.16 -0.65 -5.77
N ALA A 19 -7.43 -0.64 -7.07
CA ALA A 19 -6.75 -1.50 -8.04
C ALA A 19 -5.31 -1.02 -8.35
N THR A 20 -5.02 0.26 -8.09
CA THR A 20 -3.71 0.86 -8.37
C THR A 20 -3.25 1.76 -7.23
N LEU A 21 -1.94 1.98 -7.13
CA LEU A 21 -1.37 2.93 -6.16
C LEU A 21 -1.87 4.36 -6.39
N GLY A 22 -2.14 4.74 -7.65
CA GLY A 22 -2.69 6.06 -7.97
C GLY A 22 -4.14 6.24 -7.53
N GLN A 23 -4.92 5.16 -7.46
CA GLN A 23 -6.23 5.19 -6.79
C GLN A 23 -6.07 5.28 -5.28
N ALA A 24 -5.17 4.47 -4.70
CA ALA A 24 -4.90 4.48 -3.27
C ALA A 24 -4.46 5.87 -2.77
N SER A 25 -3.67 6.61 -3.55
CA SER A 25 -3.17 7.93 -3.18
C SER A 25 -4.26 9.02 -3.13
N ARG A 26 -5.44 8.76 -3.70
CA ARG A 26 -6.58 9.69 -3.66
C ARG A 26 -7.51 9.44 -2.49
N ILE A 27 -7.35 8.33 -1.76
CA ILE A 27 -8.15 8.02 -0.58
C ILE A 27 -7.76 8.97 0.56
N SER A 28 -8.75 9.62 1.16
CA SER A 28 -8.51 10.59 2.25
C SER A 28 -7.79 9.95 3.44
N GLY A 29 -6.73 10.64 3.91
CA GLY A 29 -5.86 10.17 5.00
C GLY A 29 -4.89 9.04 4.62
N ILE A 30 -4.77 8.69 3.34
CA ILE A 30 -3.59 8.00 2.84
C ILE A 30 -2.48 9.03 2.59
N THR A 31 -1.29 8.78 3.13
CA THR A 31 -0.15 9.69 2.99
C THR A 31 0.78 9.26 1.86
N PRO A 32 1.56 10.17 1.26
CA PRO A 32 2.59 9.81 0.27
C PRO A 32 3.58 8.76 0.79
N ALA A 33 3.96 8.83 2.07
CA ALA A 33 4.85 7.85 2.69
C ALA A 33 4.26 6.43 2.70
N ALA A 34 2.95 6.28 2.96
CA ALA A 34 2.27 5.00 2.89
C ALA A 34 2.27 4.42 1.46
N ILE A 35 2.09 5.27 0.45
CA ILE A 35 2.18 4.88 -0.97
C ILE A 35 3.58 4.40 -1.33
N THR A 36 4.63 5.11 -0.89
CA THR A 36 6.02 4.70 -1.10
C THR A 36 6.31 3.34 -0.46
N LEU A 37 5.82 3.10 0.77
CA LEU A 37 5.96 1.82 1.45
C LEU A 37 5.24 0.68 0.71
N LEU A 38 4.01 0.91 0.24
CA LEU A 38 3.26 -0.05 -0.58
C LEU A 38 4.03 -0.41 -1.86
N ALA A 39 4.54 0.59 -2.58
CA ALA A 39 5.32 0.38 -3.79
C ALA A 39 6.58 -0.47 -3.54
N ALA A 40 7.30 -0.17 -2.46
CA ALA A 40 8.49 -0.93 -2.06
C ALA A 40 8.14 -2.39 -1.73
N HIS A 41 7.04 -2.63 -1.03
CA HIS A 41 6.56 -3.98 -0.72
C HIS A 41 6.15 -4.78 -1.95
N LEU A 42 5.42 -4.16 -2.90
CA LEU A 42 5.04 -4.79 -4.16
C LEU A 42 6.29 -5.17 -4.98
N LYS A 43 7.27 -4.27 -5.08
CA LYS A 43 8.54 -4.55 -5.77
C LYS A 43 9.32 -5.68 -5.11
N ALA A 44 9.37 -5.72 -3.78
CA ALA A 44 10.01 -6.81 -3.04
C ALA A 44 9.30 -8.15 -3.23
N ALA A 45 7.97 -8.16 -3.25
CA ALA A 45 7.17 -9.36 -3.53
C ALA A 45 7.41 -9.88 -4.95
N ALA A 46 7.46 -8.99 -5.94
CA ALA A 46 7.78 -9.36 -7.32
C ALA A 46 9.17 -9.99 -7.44
N ARG A 47 10.19 -9.41 -6.79
CA ARG A 47 11.56 -9.99 -6.78
C ARG A 47 11.61 -11.39 -6.17
N ARG A 48 10.92 -11.61 -5.04
CA ARG A 48 10.86 -12.95 -4.40
C ARG A 48 10.18 -14.00 -5.26
N ARG A 49 9.34 -13.60 -6.20
CA ARG A 49 8.61 -14.51 -7.09
C ARG A 49 9.42 -14.90 -8.33
N ALA A 50 10.48 -14.15 -8.62
CA ALA A 50 11.39 -14.38 -9.74
C ALA A 50 12.64 -15.20 -9.34
N SER A 51 12.74 -15.60 -8.08
CA SER A 51 13.78 -16.44 -7.48
C SER A 51 13.19 -17.78 -7.08
#